data_AF-A0A3S0FRF9-F1
#
_entry.id   AF-A0A3S0FRF9-F1
#
_cell.length_a   1.000
_cell.length_b   1.000
_cell.length_c   1.000
_cell.angle_alpha   90.00
_cell.angle_beta   90.00
_cell.angle_gamma   90.00
#
_symmetry.space_group_name_H-M   'P 1'
#
loop_
_entity.id
_entity.type
_entity.pdbx_description
1 polymer ?
#
loop_
_entity_poly.entity_id
_entity_poly.type
_entity_poly.pdbx_seq_one_letter_code
_entity_poly.pdbx_strand_id
1 'polypeptide(L)'
;MLTDLFWTLATSNLVLGLVGLILIAALVVGYFPLLKWFPVLGEYVPVAKLASLLSVGLICFLVGVRFADDREATKQIQAKNALLTQRLQAANDVATMDAKRAQDDADKIAQLEKLANATPTNNSPCFDSDAAGRVRSIR
;
A
#
# COMPACT_ATOMS: atom_id res chain seq x y z
N MET A 1 13.93 -4.60 18.81
CA MET A 1 15.19 -4.68 18.05
C MET A 1 15.89 -6.03 18.22
N LEU A 2 16.42 -6.41 19.39
CA LEU A 2 17.07 -7.73 19.56
C LEU A 2 16.11 -8.91 19.35
N THR A 3 14.89 -8.81 19.88
CA THR A 3 13.84 -9.83 19.70
C THR A 3 13.44 -10.00 18.23
N ASP A 4 13.28 -8.89 17.50
CA ASP A 4 12.93 -8.92 16.07
C ASP A 4 14.05 -9.54 15.23
N LEU A 5 15.31 -9.20 15.56
CA LEU A 5 16.50 -9.77 14.91
C LEU A 5 16.60 -11.29 15.14
N PHE A 6 16.31 -11.74 16.37
CA PHE A 6 16.24 -13.16 16.71
C PHE A 6 15.17 -13.89 15.88
N TRP A 7 13.94 -13.36 15.83
CA TRP A 7 12.86 -13.98 15.06
C TRP A 7 13.11 -13.95 13.55
N THR A 8 13.70 -12.88 13.03
CA THR A 8 14.09 -12.77 11.62
C THR A 8 15.16 -13.81 11.26
N LEU A 9 16.13 -14.00 12.14
CA LEU A 9 17.18 -15.01 11.94
C LEU A 9 16.61 -16.43 12.05
N ALA A 10 15.79 -16.69 13.06
CA ALA A 10 15.17 -17.99 13.34
C ALA A 10 14.21 -18.44 12.22
N THR A 11 13.47 -17.51 11.61
CA THR A 11 12.56 -17.78 10.48
C THR A 11 13.22 -17.60 9.11
N SER A 12 14.54 -17.40 9.06
CA SER A 12 15.27 -17.26 7.80
C SER A 12 15.25 -18.57 6.99
N ASN A 13 15.31 -18.44 5.66
CA ASN A 13 15.35 -19.60 4.74
C ASN A 13 16.53 -20.53 5.04
N LEU A 14 17.63 -20.00 5.56
CA LEU A 14 18.83 -20.76 5.90
C LEU A 14 18.56 -21.65 7.13
N VAL A 15 18.00 -21.10 8.21
CA VAL A 15 17.68 -21.86 9.42
C VAL A 15 16.60 -22.89 9.15
N LEU A 16 15.52 -22.52 8.45
CA LEU A 16 14.47 -23.47 8.02
C LEU A 16 15.04 -24.59 7.14
N GLY A 17 15.96 -24.27 6.22
CA GLY A 17 16.63 -25.25 5.37
C GLY A 17 17.49 -26.23 6.17
N LEU A 18 18.26 -25.74 7.15
CA LEU A 18 19.10 -26.58 8.01
C LEU A 18 18.26 -27.50 8.91
N VAL A 19 17.21 -26.97 9.55
CA VAL A 19 16.29 -27.79 10.36
C VAL A 19 15.56 -28.81 9.48
N GLY A 20 15.18 -28.42 8.26
CA GLY A 20 14.61 -29.34 7.26
C GLY A 20 15.57 -30.46 6.87
N LEU A 21 16.87 -30.16 6.70
CA LEU A 21 17.88 -31.17 6.39
C LEU A 21 18.06 -32.14 7.56
N ILE A 22 18.13 -31.63 8.79
CA ILE A 22 18.18 -32.45 10.02
C ILE A 22 16.94 -33.34 10.12
N LEU A 23 15.75 -32.81 9.81
CA LEU A 23 14.52 -33.59 9.77
C LEU A 23 14.60 -34.73 8.76
N ILE A 24 15.05 -34.47 7.53
CA ILE A 24 15.19 -35.49 6.49
C ILE A 24 16.18 -36.57 6.94
N ALA A 25 17.34 -36.18 7.49
CA ALA A 25 18.31 -37.13 8.02
C ALA A 25 17.73 -37.98 9.17
N ALA A 26 16.98 -37.36 10.08
CA ALA A 26 16.33 -38.04 11.19
C ALA A 26 15.22 -39.01 10.72
N LEU A 27 14.47 -38.64 9.68
CA LEU A 27 13.47 -39.52 9.06
C LEU A 27 14.13 -40.71 8.38
N VAL A 28 15.20 -40.49 7.62
CA VAL A 28 15.97 -41.56 6.98
C VAL A 28 16.51 -42.51 8.04
N VAL A 29 17.15 -42.03 9.11
CA VAL A 29 17.70 -42.92 10.15
C VAL A 29 16.60 -43.60 10.97
N GLY A 30 15.51 -42.89 11.30
CA GLY A 30 14.46 -43.38 12.19
C GLY A 30 13.44 -44.32 11.55
N TYR A 31 13.18 -44.20 10.24
CA TYR A 31 12.13 -44.93 9.53
C TYR A 31 12.63 -45.91 8.46
N PHE A 32 13.94 -45.95 8.18
CA PHE A 32 14.46 -46.89 7.18
C PHE A 32 14.52 -48.31 7.74
N PRO A 33 13.83 -49.29 7.12
CA PRO A 33 13.60 -50.61 7.72
C PRO A 33 14.86 -51.49 7.80
N LEU A 34 15.84 -51.25 6.92
CA LEU A 34 17.10 -52.03 6.85
C LEU A 34 18.12 -51.67 7.93
N LEU A 35 18.01 -50.48 8.54
CA LEU A 35 18.97 -49.98 9.54
C LEU A 35 18.88 -50.70 10.89
N LYS A 36 17.77 -51.39 11.16
CA LYS A 36 17.57 -52.19 12.38
C LYS A 36 18.49 -53.40 12.50
N TRP A 37 19.06 -53.86 11.38
CA TRP A 37 19.90 -55.06 11.33
C TRP A 37 21.38 -54.75 11.56
N PHE A 38 21.75 -53.46 11.64
CA PHE A 38 23.10 -53.02 11.96
C PHE A 38 23.23 -52.77 13.47
N PRO A 39 24.08 -53.52 14.19
CA PRO A 39 24.20 -53.42 15.66
C PRO A 39 24.68 -52.04 16.12
N VAL A 40 25.40 -51.30 15.27
CA VAL A 40 25.90 -49.94 15.59
C VAL A 40 24.82 -48.86 15.41
N LEU A 41 23.82 -49.08 14.55
CA LEU A 41 22.83 -48.06 14.19
C LEU A 41 21.48 -48.27 14.87
N GLY A 42 21.19 -49.49 15.34
CA GLY A 42 19.93 -49.84 15.99
C GLY A 42 19.61 -49.02 17.25
N GLU A 43 20.62 -48.68 18.06
CA GLU A 43 20.43 -47.89 19.30
C GLU A 43 20.04 -46.44 19.04
N TYR A 44 20.39 -45.89 17.87
CA TYR A 44 20.10 -44.50 17.50
C TYR A 44 18.70 -44.31 16.91
N VAL A 45 18.02 -45.39 16.49
CA VAL A 45 16.67 -45.36 15.90
C VAL A 45 15.63 -44.66 16.79
N PRO A 46 15.49 -44.95 18.11
CA PRO A 46 14.51 -44.25 18.95
C PRO A 46 14.85 -42.76 19.13
N VAL A 47 16.14 -42.41 19.22
CA VAL A 47 16.59 -41.02 19.34
C VAL A 47 16.29 -40.24 18.05
N ALA A 48 16.55 -40.84 16.89
CA ALA A 48 16.25 -40.25 15.59
C ALA A 48 14.74 -40.00 15.40
N LYS A 49 13.89 -40.91 15.88
CA LYS A 49 12.42 -40.71 15.85
C LYS A 49 12.00 -39.53 16.71
N LEU A 50 12.54 -39.39 17.92
CA LEU A 50 12.23 -38.26 18.80
C LEU A 50 12.73 -36.95 18.20
N ALA A 51 13.95 -36.93 17.66
CA ALA A 51 14.51 -35.79 16.95
C ALA A 51 13.66 -35.39 15.73
N SER A 52 13.11 -36.36 14.99
CA SER A 52 12.21 -36.08 13.86
C SER A 52 10.92 -35.40 14.33
N LEU A 53 10.30 -35.88 15.41
CA LEU A 53 9.07 -35.28 15.96
C LEU A 53 9.30 -33.84 16.42
N LEU A 54 10.40 -33.60 17.14
CA LEU A 54 10.78 -32.24 17.58
C LEU A 54 11.05 -31.31 16.41
N SER A 55 11.75 -31.80 15.38
CA SER A 55 12.07 -31.01 14.19
C SER A 55 10.82 -30.64 13.40
N VAL A 56 9.85 -31.56 13.25
CA VAL A 56 8.55 -31.25 12.62
C VAL A 56 7.80 -30.19 13.41
N GLY A 57 7.70 -30.35 14.74
CA GLY A 57 7.03 -29.37 15.60
C GLY A 57 7.65 -27.98 15.48
N LEU A 58 8.98 -27.92 15.47
CA LEU A 58 9.74 -26.67 15.35
C LEU A 58 9.55 -26.01 13.98
N ILE A 59 9.57 -26.80 12.88
CA ILE A 59 9.30 -26.28 11.53
C ILE A 59 7.87 -25.74 11.44
N CYS A 60 6.87 -26.50 11.87
CA CYS A 60 5.48 -26.05 11.85
C CYS A 60 5.29 -24.74 12.64
N PHE A 61 5.94 -24.63 13.80
CA PHE A 61 5.90 -23.42 14.62
C PHE A 61 6.56 -22.22 13.91
N LEU A 62 7.80 -22.37 13.42
CA LEU A 62 8.53 -21.30 12.73
C LEU A 62 7.83 -20.83 11.45
N VAL A 63 7.30 -21.77 10.68
CA VAL A 63 6.52 -21.49 9.48
C VAL A 63 5.23 -20.75 9.84
N GLY A 64 4.54 -21.17 10.90
CA GLY A 64 3.34 -20.50 11.39
C GLY A 64 3.57 -19.05 11.79
N VAL A 65 4.64 -18.76 12.53
CA VAL A 65 5.03 -17.39 12.91
C VAL A 65 5.33 -16.55 11.65
N ARG A 66 6.11 -17.10 10.72
CA ARG A 66 6.44 -16.40 9.46
C ARG A 66 5.21 -16.05 8.63
N PHE A 67 4.25 -16.97 8.52
CA PHE A 67 3.00 -16.69 7.81
C PHE A 67 2.17 -15.61 8.49
N ALA A 68 2.20 -15.52 9.82
CA ALA A 68 1.52 -14.45 10.55
C ALA A 68 2.16 -13.09 10.22
N ASP A 69 3.49 -13.00 10.28
CA ASP A 69 4.25 -11.77 9.98
C ASP A 69 4.04 -11.31 8.53
N ASP A 70 4.12 -12.23 7.57
CA ASP A 70 3.90 -11.94 6.14
C ASP A 70 2.46 -11.45 5.89
N ARG A 71 1.48 -12.00 6.63
CA ARG A 71 0.08 -11.57 6.52
C ARG A 71 -0.14 -10.15 7.05
N GLU A 72 0.56 -9.76 8.10
CA GLU A 72 0.50 -8.38 8.60
C GLU A 72 1.19 -7.40 7.66
N ALA A 73 2.37 -7.76 7.16
CA ALA A 73 3.11 -6.95 6.19
C ALA A 73 2.30 -6.73 4.90
N THR A 74 1.68 -7.79 4.37
CA THR A 74 0.84 -7.69 3.16
C THR A 74 -0.40 -6.83 3.37
N LYS A 75 -1.09 -6.94 4.52
CA LYS A 75 -2.21 -6.05 4.87
C LYS A 75 -1.79 -4.59 4.92
N GLN A 76 -0.63 -4.28 5.52
CA GLN A 76 -0.12 -2.91 5.58
C GLN A 76 0.20 -2.37 4.19
N ILE A 77 0.82 -3.18 3.33
CA ILE A 77 1.12 -2.79 1.94
C ILE A 77 -0.17 -2.54 1.16
N GLN A 78 -1.18 -3.41 1.30
CA GLN A 78 -2.49 -3.24 0.66
C GLN A 78 -3.17 -1.96 1.12
N ALA A 79 -3.18 -1.67 2.42
CA ALA A 79 -3.74 -0.43 2.96
C ALA A 79 -3.02 0.82 2.42
N LYS A 80 -1.69 0.79 2.34
CA LYS A 80 -0.90 1.89 1.75
C LYS A 80 -1.21 2.07 0.27
N ASN A 81 -1.31 0.98 -0.50
CA ASN A 81 -1.67 1.03 -1.90
C ASN A 81 -3.08 1.61 -2.09
N ALA A 82 -4.07 1.14 -1.33
CA ALA A 82 -5.45 1.66 -1.40
C ALA A 82 -5.51 3.17 -1.13
N LEU A 83 -4.78 3.63 -0.11
CA LEU A 83 -4.69 5.04 0.23
C LEU A 83 -4.00 5.85 -0.87
N LEU A 84 -2.90 5.35 -1.43
CA LEU A 84 -2.19 6.02 -2.54
C LEU A 84 -3.07 6.09 -3.80
N THR A 85 -3.78 5.01 -4.12
CA THR A 85 -4.72 5.00 -5.26
C THR A 85 -5.85 6.00 -5.06
N GLN A 86 -6.39 6.11 -3.85
CA GLN A 86 -7.44 7.07 -3.53
C GLN A 86 -6.93 8.52 -3.64
N ARG A 87 -5.71 8.79 -3.18
CA ARG A 87 -5.08 10.12 -3.33
C ARG A 87 -4.84 10.47 -4.78
N LEU A 88 -4.41 9.51 -5.59
CA LEU A 88 -4.17 9.71 -7.02
C LEU A 88 -5.49 10.01 -7.74
N GLN A 89 -6.55 9.25 -7.45
CA GLN A 89 -7.89 9.51 -7.98
C GLN A 89 -8.38 10.90 -7.59
N ALA A 90 -8.31 11.26 -6.30
CA ALA A 90 -8.72 12.58 -5.84
C ALA A 90 -7.93 13.72 -6.52
N ALA A 91 -6.61 13.55 -6.69
CA ALA A 91 -5.79 14.54 -7.39
C ALA A 91 -6.18 14.66 -8.88
N ASN A 92 -6.50 13.53 -9.53
CA ASN A 92 -6.97 13.52 -10.91
C ASN A 92 -8.36 14.17 -11.04
N ASP A 93 -9.27 13.89 -10.12
CA ASP A 93 -10.60 14.50 -10.10
C ASP A 93 -10.51 16.02 -9.93
N VAL A 94 -9.64 16.50 -9.02
CA VAL A 94 -9.37 17.93 -8.88
C VAL A 94 -8.80 18.52 -10.16
N ALA A 95 -7.79 17.87 -10.76
CA ALA A 95 -7.19 18.34 -12.00
C ALA A 95 -8.21 18.42 -13.16
N THR A 96 -9.10 17.44 -13.27
CA THR A 96 -10.16 17.45 -14.30
C THR A 96 -11.24 18.50 -14.03
N MET A 97 -11.60 18.74 -12.76
CA MET A 97 -12.51 19.82 -12.39
C MET A 97 -11.91 21.20 -12.68
N ASP A 98 -10.63 21.40 -12.37
CA ASP A 98 -9.95 22.66 -12.63
C ASP A 98 -9.77 22.90 -14.14
N ALA A 99 -9.49 21.84 -14.91
CA ALA A 99 -9.48 21.92 -16.37
C ALA A 99 -10.84 22.33 -16.95
N LYS A 100 -11.94 21.76 -16.42
CA LYS A 100 -13.30 22.15 -16.83
C LYS A 100 -13.63 23.60 -16.46
N ARG A 101 -13.30 24.02 -15.24
CA ARG A 101 -13.49 25.42 -14.80
C ARG A 101 -12.74 26.40 -15.70
N ALA A 102 -11.49 26.08 -16.06
CA ALA A 102 -10.71 26.91 -16.96
C ALA A 102 -11.36 27.03 -18.36
N GLN A 103 -11.97 25.96 -18.87
CA GLN A 103 -12.73 26.00 -20.13
C GLN A 103 -14.00 26.84 -20.01
N ASP A 104 -14.80 26.62 -18.96
CA ASP A 104 -16.04 27.37 -18.72
C ASP A 104 -15.76 28.88 -18.58
N ASP A 105 -14.67 29.24 -17.90
CA ASP A 105 -14.26 30.63 -17.73
C ASP A 105 -13.79 31.24 -19.05
N ALA A 106 -13.02 30.49 -19.86
CA ALA A 106 -12.61 30.94 -21.20
C ALA A 106 -13.83 31.19 -22.11
N ASP A 107 -14.82 30.30 -22.09
CA ASP A 107 -16.05 30.45 -22.88
C ASP A 107 -16.88 31.66 -22.42
N LYS A 108 -17.00 31.87 -21.11
CA LYS A 108 -17.68 33.06 -20.55
C LYS A 108 -16.98 34.35 -20.93
N ILE A 109 -15.65 34.40 -20.83
CA ILE A 109 -14.87 35.57 -21.24
C ILE A 109 -15.12 35.87 -22.73
N ALA A 110 -15.06 34.86 -23.59
CA ALA A 110 -15.33 35.04 -25.02
C ALA A 110 -16.77 35.53 -25.31
N GLN A 111 -17.76 35.09 -24.52
CA GLN A 111 -19.13 35.60 -24.62
C GLN A 111 -19.24 37.07 -24.16
N LEU A 112 -18.62 37.41 -23.02
CA LEU A 112 -18.61 38.76 -22.49
C LEU A 112 -17.90 39.74 -23.43
N GLU A 113 -16.80 39.34 -24.06
CA GLU A 113 -16.11 40.14 -25.08
C GLU A 113 -17.00 40.40 -26.29
N LYS A 114 -17.76 39.40 -26.77
CA LYS A 114 -18.73 39.58 -27.86
C LYS A 114 -19.81 40.58 -27.48
N LEU A 115 -20.37 40.47 -26.27
CA LEU A 115 -21.39 41.39 -25.77
C LEU A 115 -20.84 42.80 -25.58
N ALA A 116 -19.62 42.94 -25.05
CA ALA A 116 -18.95 44.22 -24.87
C ALA A 116 -18.73 44.91 -26.23
N ASN A 117 -18.25 44.18 -27.23
CA ASN A 117 -18.05 44.71 -28.59
C ASN A 117 -19.36 45.04 -29.31
N ALA A 118 -20.44 44.33 -29.01
CA ALA A 118 -21.77 44.60 -29.55
C ALA A 118 -22.49 45.77 -28.84
N THR A 119 -22.00 46.19 -27.67
CA THR A 119 -22.60 47.29 -26.92
C THR A 119 -22.23 48.61 -27.60
N PRO A 120 -23.20 49.41 -28.08
CA PRO A 120 -22.90 50.68 -28.72
C PRO A 120 -22.23 51.63 -27.73
N THR A 121 -21.25 52.41 -28.21
CA THR A 121 -20.60 53.45 -27.42
C THR A 121 -21.62 54.47 -26.94
N ASN A 122 -21.93 54.44 -25.64
CA ASN A 122 -22.76 55.45 -25.00
C ASN A 122 -21.93 56.70 -24.72
N ASN A 123 -21.79 57.56 -25.74
CA ASN A 123 -21.09 58.84 -25.64
C ASN A 123 -21.97 59.94 -25.03
N SER A 124 -23.22 59.64 -24.70
CA SER A 124 -24.13 60.55 -24.02
C SER A 124 -23.90 60.52 -22.51
N PRO A 125 -24.03 61.67 -21.81
CA PRO A 125 -23.99 61.71 -20.36
C PRO A 125 -24.98 60.72 -19.76
N CYS A 126 -24.54 59.89 -18.80
CA CYS A 126 -25.42 58.93 -18.11
C CYS A 126 -26.50 59.58 -17.25
N PHE A 127 -26.35 60.88 -16.97
CA PHE A 127 -27.33 61.71 -16.30
C PHE A 127 -27.65 62.91 -17.18
N ASP A 128 -28.92 63.30 -17.19
CA ASP A 128 -29.30 64.62 -17.67
C ASP A 128 -28.50 65.68 -16.88
N SER A 129 -28.03 66.71 -17.56
CA SER A 129 -27.23 67.79 -16.98
C SER A 129 -27.87 68.39 -15.73
N ASP A 130 -29.21 68.42 -15.71
CA ASP A 130 -30.01 68.93 -14.60
C ASP A 130 -30.00 67.97 -13.39
N ALA A 131 -30.07 66.66 -13.64
CA ALA A 131 -29.93 65.63 -12.61
C ALA A 131 -28.49 65.58 -12.04
N ALA A 132 -27.48 65.74 -12.89
CA ALA A 132 -26.09 65.82 -12.47
C ALA A 132 -25.82 67.06 -11.59
N GLY A 133 -26.45 68.20 -11.92
CA GLY A 133 -26.42 69.42 -11.12
C GLY A 133 -27.03 69.24 -9.72
N ARG A 134 -28.17 68.53 -9.63
CA ARG A 134 -28.82 68.21 -8.34
C ARG A 134 -27.94 67.37 -7.43
N VAL A 135 -27.27 66.32 -7.93
CA VAL A 135 -26.37 65.50 -7.12
C VAL A 135 -25.16 66.31 -6.63
N ARG A 136 -24.62 67.21 -7.46
CA ARG A 136 -23.54 68.14 -7.06
C ARG A 136 -23.93 69.11 -5.95
N SER A 137 -25.22 69.45 -5.83
CA SER A 137 -25.73 70.36 -4.82
C SER A 137 -25.91 69.74 -3.43
N ILE A 138 -25.73 68.42 -3.28
CA ILE A 138 -25.78 67.69 -1.99
C ILE A 138 -24.39 67.67 -1.30
N ARG A 139 -23.58 68.73 -1.46
CA ARG A 139 -22.25 68.81 -0.86
C ARG A 139 -22.21 69.78 0.31
#